data_AF-I0RB92-F1
#
_entry.id   AF-I0RB92-F1
#
_cell.length_a   1.000
_cell.length_b   1.000
_cell.length_c   1.000
_cell.angle_alpha   90.00
_cell.angle_beta   90.00
_cell.angle_gamma   90.00
#
_symmetry.space_group_name_H-M   'P 1'
#
loop_
_entity.id
_entity.type
_entity.pdbx_description
1 polymer ?
#
loop_
_entity_poly.entity_id
_entity_poly.type
_entity_poly.pdbx_seq_one_letter_code
_entity_poly.pdbx_strand_id
1 'polypeptide(L)'
;MSKTVKRKNNCTVHFMVNEEDMKELNLRFAMTNFKSKREFYRDSIFKNRVISIDISGEFRKELRELTSLVSRNSTNLNQIAKAVNSTGVIYKKDIELIYSGLELELSFLAEFREKVSDYIINKVIS
;
A
#
# COMPACT_ATOMS: atom_id res chain seq x y z
N MET A 1 -21.68 1.48 51.95
CA MET A 1 -22.18 1.65 50.57
C MET A 1 -21.05 2.26 49.73
N SER A 2 -20.44 1.48 48.85
CA SER A 2 -19.39 1.98 47.95
C SER A 2 -20.02 2.91 46.91
N LYS A 3 -19.54 4.15 46.83
CA LYS A 3 -19.98 5.10 45.80
C LYS A 3 -19.59 4.55 44.43
N THR A 4 -20.57 4.08 43.66
CA THR A 4 -20.35 3.61 42.29
C THR A 4 -20.05 4.82 41.39
N VAL A 5 -18.77 5.11 41.20
CA VAL A 5 -18.32 6.18 40.31
C VAL A 5 -18.67 5.80 38.87
N LYS A 6 -19.62 6.50 38.25
CA LYS A 6 -19.94 6.36 36.82
C LYS A 6 -18.77 6.88 35.99
N ARG A 7 -17.91 5.97 35.53
CA ARG A 7 -16.79 6.28 34.62
C ARG A 7 -17.21 6.03 33.17
N LYS A 8 -16.94 6.99 32.27
CA LYS A 8 -17.20 6.86 30.82
C LYS A 8 -16.37 5.73 30.18
N ASN A 9 -15.16 5.49 30.67
CA ASN A 9 -14.30 4.39 30.27
C ASN A 9 -14.17 3.39 31.44
N ASN A 10 -15.06 2.39 31.50
CA ASN A 10 -15.17 1.44 32.62
C ASN A 10 -14.57 0.05 32.33
N CYS A 11 -14.19 -0.26 31.09
CA CYS A 11 -13.56 -1.53 30.72
C CYS A 11 -12.02 -1.42 30.66
N THR A 12 -11.32 -2.50 31.02
CA THR A 12 -9.85 -2.64 30.88
C THR A 12 -9.50 -3.61 29.76
N VAL A 13 -8.38 -3.35 29.09
CA VAL A 13 -7.79 -4.23 28.07
C VAL A 13 -6.36 -4.51 28.49
N HIS A 14 -6.00 -5.79 28.60
CA HIS A 14 -4.67 -6.25 28.98
C HIS A 14 -4.09 -7.13 27.87
N PHE A 15 -2.85 -6.88 27.49
CA PHE A 15 -2.10 -7.71 26.55
C PHE A 15 -0.64 -7.78 27.00
N MET A 16 0.00 -8.92 26.75
CA MET A 16 1.41 -9.14 27.05
C MET A 16 2.24 -8.80 25.82
N VAL A 17 3.40 -8.20 26.05
CA VAL A 17 4.38 -7.79 25.04
C VAL A 17 5.76 -8.16 25.53
N ASN A 18 6.67 -8.44 24.61
CA ASN A 18 8.06 -8.68 24.95
C ASN A 18 8.81 -7.35 25.18
N GLU A 19 10.09 -7.41 25.55
CA GLU A 19 10.90 -6.22 25.81
C GLU A 19 11.14 -5.35 24.57
N GLU A 20 11.27 -5.97 23.39
CA GLU A 20 11.49 -5.28 22.12
C GLU A 20 10.25 -4.48 21.70
N ASP A 21 9.08 -5.11 21.77
CA ASP A 21 7.78 -4.49 21.54
C ASP A 21 7.57 -3.29 22.47
N MET A 22 7.96 -3.41 23.75
CA MET A 22 7.86 -2.31 24.71
C MET A 22 8.81 -1.16 24.37
N LYS A 23 10.03 -1.44 23.92
CA LYS A 23 10.97 -0.40 23.48
C LYS A 23 10.41 0.35 22.27
N GLU A 24 9.88 -0.36 21.30
CA GLU A 24 9.28 0.22 20.09
C GLU A 24 8.05 1.07 20.42
N LEU A 25 7.14 0.58 21.28
CA LEU A 25 5.97 1.35 21.71
C LEU A 25 6.35 2.65 22.43
N ASN A 26 7.38 2.61 23.27
CA ASN A 26 7.87 3.80 23.97
C ASN A 26 8.54 4.80 23.02
N LEU A 27 9.31 4.30 22.04
CA LEU A 27 9.93 5.14 21.01
C LEU A 27 8.85 5.87 20.20
N ARG A 28 7.85 5.14 19.71
CA ARG A 28 6.72 5.72 18.97
C ARG A 28 5.93 6.71 19.82
N PHE A 29 5.70 6.42 21.10
CA PHE A 29 5.04 7.36 22.00
C PHE A 29 5.85 8.67 22.15
N ALA A 30 7.17 8.59 22.31
CA ALA A 30 8.03 9.77 22.43
C ALA A 30 8.03 10.66 21.18
N MET A 31 7.74 10.08 20.00
CA MET A 31 7.62 10.81 18.73
C MET A 31 6.25 11.46 18.53
N THR A 32 5.32 11.33 19.49
CA THR A 32 3.96 11.85 19.37
C THR A 32 3.67 12.94 20.39
N ASN A 33 2.65 13.77 20.12
CA ASN A 33 2.19 14.82 21.04
C ASN A 33 1.13 14.33 22.05
N PHE A 34 0.99 13.02 22.28
CA PHE A 34 -0.01 12.49 23.22
C PHE A 34 0.39 12.76 24.67
N LYS A 35 -0.60 13.14 25.50
CA LYS A 35 -0.36 13.44 26.91
C LYS A 35 -0.17 12.20 27.77
N SER A 36 -0.65 11.05 27.30
CA SER A 36 -0.53 9.79 28.03
C SER A 36 -0.39 8.59 27.09
N LYS A 37 0.34 7.56 27.53
CA LYS A 37 0.45 6.28 26.80
C LYS A 37 -0.93 5.64 26.57
N ARG A 38 -1.86 5.81 27.52
CA ARG A 38 -3.23 5.32 27.37
C ARG A 38 -3.93 5.97 26.18
N GLU A 39 -3.80 7.28 26.03
CA GLU A 39 -4.38 8.01 24.91
C GLU A 39 -3.71 7.60 23.61
N PHE A 40 -2.38 7.50 23.57
CA PHE A 40 -1.63 6.98 22.43
C PHE A 40 -2.09 5.57 22.03
N TYR A 41 -2.10 4.59 22.93
CA TYR A 41 -2.51 3.23 22.59
C TYR A 41 -3.96 3.17 22.14
N ARG A 42 -4.86 3.87 22.83
CA ARG A 42 -6.27 3.89 22.48
C ARG A 42 -6.47 4.51 21.11
N ASP A 43 -5.87 5.66 20.87
CA ASP A 43 -5.98 6.39 19.62
C ASP A 43 -5.27 5.65 18.47
N SER A 44 -4.10 5.05 18.68
CA SER A 44 -3.44 4.21 17.68
C SER A 44 -4.25 2.96 17.32
N ILE A 45 -4.86 2.29 18.29
CA ILE A 45 -5.70 1.10 18.03
C ILE A 45 -6.98 1.50 17.29
N PHE A 46 -7.61 2.63 17.64
CA PHE A 46 -8.85 3.08 17.00
C PHE A 46 -8.64 3.86 15.69
N LYS A 47 -7.50 4.55 15.52
CA LYS A 47 -7.13 5.25 14.28
C LYS A 47 -6.52 4.32 13.24
N ASN A 48 -5.86 3.24 13.65
CA ASN A 48 -5.44 2.19 12.72
C ASN A 48 -6.68 1.43 12.27
N ARG A 49 -7.43 2.00 11.33
CA ARG A 49 -8.46 1.27 10.59
C ARG A 49 -7.74 0.13 9.87
N VAL A 50 -8.11 -1.10 10.21
CA VAL A 50 -7.67 -2.27 9.47
C VAL A 50 -8.33 -2.21 8.10
N ILE A 51 -7.61 -1.72 7.10
CA ILE A 51 -8.08 -1.69 5.71
C ILE A 51 -7.86 -3.08 5.15
N SER A 52 -8.90 -3.91 5.18
CA SER A 52 -8.92 -5.14 4.42
C SER A 52 -9.12 -4.78 2.95
N ILE A 53 -8.03 -4.73 2.18
CA ILE A 53 -8.11 -4.59 0.73
C ILE A 53 -8.50 -5.96 0.18
N ASP A 54 -9.76 -6.10 -0.21
CA ASP A 54 -10.21 -7.29 -0.90
C ASP A 54 -9.64 -7.26 -2.32
N ILE A 55 -8.58 -8.05 -2.53
CA ILE A 55 -7.93 -8.21 -3.83
C ILE A 55 -8.68 -9.18 -4.76
N SER A 56 -9.92 -9.54 -4.43
CA SER A 56 -10.79 -10.36 -5.27
C SER A 56 -11.66 -9.51 -6.22
N GLY A 57 -12.53 -10.15 -7.00
CA GLY A 57 -13.49 -9.44 -7.86
C GLY A 57 -12.85 -8.56 -8.94
N GLU A 58 -13.28 -7.29 -9.00
CA GLU A 58 -12.83 -6.31 -10.01
C GLU A 58 -11.36 -5.91 -9.85
N PHE A 59 -10.88 -5.74 -8.62
CA PHE A 59 -9.47 -5.40 -8.37
C PHE A 59 -8.53 -6.49 -8.91
N ARG A 60 -8.91 -7.76 -8.77
CA ARG A 60 -8.17 -8.88 -9.35
C ARG A 60 -8.13 -8.82 -10.89
N LYS A 61 -9.19 -8.34 -11.53
CA LYS A 61 -9.25 -8.20 -13.00
C LYS A 61 -8.28 -7.11 -13.45
N GLU A 62 -8.31 -5.94 -12.81
CA GLU A 62 -7.36 -4.85 -13.11
C GLU A 62 -5.91 -5.29 -12.90
N LEU A 63 -5.60 -6.01 -11.81
CA LEU A 63 -4.25 -6.58 -11.59
C LEU A 63 -3.84 -7.60 -12.65
N ARG A 64 -4.79 -8.40 -13.16
CA ARG A 64 -4.54 -9.37 -14.21
C ARG A 64 -4.28 -8.68 -15.55
N GLU A 65 -4.99 -7.60 -15.84
CA GLU A 65 -4.75 -6.76 -17.02
C GLU A 65 -3.37 -6.12 -16.97
N LEU A 66 -2.99 -5.55 -15.82
CA LEU A 66 -1.63 -5.04 -15.59
C LEU A 66 -0.57 -6.10 -15.86
N THR A 67 -0.75 -7.29 -15.27
CA THR A 67 0.19 -8.41 -15.45
C THR A 67 0.29 -8.81 -16.93
N SER A 68 -0.82 -8.75 -17.67
CA SER A 68 -0.84 -9.03 -19.11
C SER A 68 -0.08 -7.98 -19.91
N LEU A 69 -0.24 -6.69 -19.59
CA LEU A 69 0.48 -5.59 -20.24
C LEU A 69 1.99 -5.71 -20.01
N VAL A 70 2.41 -5.91 -18.77
CA VAL A 70 3.82 -6.12 -18.40
C VAL A 70 4.43 -7.32 -19.12
N SER A 71 3.67 -8.42 -19.25
CA SER A 71 4.13 -9.62 -19.96
C SER A 71 4.35 -9.36 -21.46
N ARG A 72 3.47 -8.57 -22.09
CA ARG A 72 3.62 -8.17 -23.50
C ARG A 72 4.83 -7.27 -23.70
N ASN A 73 5.03 -6.28 -22.83
CA ASN A 73 6.19 -5.40 -22.91
C ASN A 73 7.50 -6.14 -22.66
N SER A 74 7.55 -7.07 -21.70
CA SER A 74 8.70 -7.95 -21.49
C SER A 74 9.01 -8.79 -22.74
N THR A 75 7.98 -9.29 -23.42
CA THR A 75 8.13 -10.03 -24.68
C THR A 75 8.69 -9.15 -25.79
N ASN A 76 8.17 -7.92 -25.94
CA ASN A 76 8.65 -6.95 -26.92
C ASN A 76 10.11 -6.57 -26.66
N LEU A 77 10.48 -6.29 -25.41
CA LEU A 77 11.86 -6.02 -25.00
C LEU A 77 12.79 -7.20 -25.31
N ASN A 78 12.35 -8.44 -25.07
CA ASN A 78 13.14 -9.62 -25.38
C ASN A 78 13.35 -9.80 -26.89
N GLN A 79 12.37 -9.44 -27.73
CA GLN A 79 12.54 -9.46 -29.19
C GLN A 79 13.57 -8.43 -29.65
N ILE A 80 13.54 -7.23 -29.09
CA ILE A 80 14.52 -6.18 -29.37
C ILE A 80 15.91 -6.63 -28.93
N ALA A 81 16.04 -7.20 -27.73
CA ALA A 81 17.32 -7.74 -27.24
C ALA A 81 17.88 -8.83 -28.17
N LYS A 82 17.04 -9.75 -28.66
CA LYS A 82 17.46 -10.77 -29.63
C LYS A 82 17.90 -10.19 -30.96
N ALA A 83 17.17 -9.19 -31.47
CA ALA A 83 17.53 -8.48 -32.70
C ALA A 83 18.88 -7.79 -32.55
N VAL A 84 19.08 -7.05 -31.46
CA VAL A 84 20.36 -6.38 -31.13
C VAL A 84 21.51 -7.37 -30.99
N ASN A 85 21.31 -8.48 -30.28
CA ASN A 85 22.33 -9.52 -30.13
C ASN A 85 22.70 -10.19 -31.46
N SER A 86 21.79 -10.16 -32.45
CA SER A 86 21.98 -10.80 -33.75
C SER A 86 22.55 -9.84 -34.80
N THR A 87 22.17 -8.56 -34.79
CA THR A 87 22.55 -7.57 -35.82
C THR A 87 23.57 -6.55 -35.34
N GLY A 88 23.72 -6.36 -34.02
CA GLY A 88 24.51 -5.29 -33.41
C GLY A 88 23.94 -3.87 -33.61
N VAL A 89 22.75 -3.74 -34.21
CA VAL A 89 22.15 -2.45 -34.59
C VAL A 89 20.74 -2.35 -34.02
N ILE A 90 20.43 -1.22 -33.37
CA ILE A 90 19.09 -0.86 -32.90
C ILE A 90 18.46 0.11 -33.89
N TYR A 91 17.26 -0.19 -34.40
CA TYR A 91 16.54 0.77 -35.23
C TYR A 91 15.76 1.76 -34.36
N LYS A 92 15.67 3.01 -34.82
CA LYS A 92 14.88 4.06 -34.16
C LYS A 92 13.43 3.63 -33.88
N LYS A 93 12.84 2.85 -34.78
CA LYS A 93 11.48 2.33 -34.66
C LYS A 93 11.31 1.32 -33.52
N ASP A 94 12.34 0.55 -33.21
CA ASP A 94 12.35 -0.37 -32.06
C ASP A 94 12.35 0.40 -30.74
N ILE A 95 13.10 1.51 -30.68
CA ILE A 95 13.13 2.43 -29.53
C ILE A 95 11.76 3.10 -29.34
N GLU A 96 11.15 3.60 -30.42
CA GLU A 96 9.81 4.21 -30.39
C GLU A 96 8.74 3.23 -29.88
N LEU A 97 8.82 1.95 -30.28
CA LEU A 97 7.95 0.89 -29.77
C LEU A 97 8.11 0.70 -28.25
N ILE A 98 9.34 0.71 -27.72
CA ILE A 98 9.59 0.62 -26.26
C ILE A 98 8.97 1.82 -25.55
N TYR A 99 9.23 3.04 -26.03
CA TYR A 99 8.69 4.25 -25.42
C TYR A 99 7.16 4.22 -25.37
N SER A 100 6.51 3.81 -26.46
CA SER A 100 5.04 3.71 -26.49
C SER A 100 4.48 2.68 -25.49
N GLY A 101 5.16 1.54 -25.32
CA GLY A 101 4.77 0.53 -24.33
C GLY A 101 4.95 1.01 -22.90
N LEU A 102 6.05 1.73 -22.62
CA LEU A 102 6.33 2.30 -21.30
C LEU A 102 5.36 3.43 -20.93
N GLU A 103 5.00 4.30 -21.88
CA GLU A 103 3.99 5.35 -21.65
C GLU A 103 2.63 4.76 -21.28
N LEU A 104 2.20 3.70 -21.96
CA LEU A 104 0.95 3.00 -21.64
C LEU A 104 0.98 2.37 -20.25
N GLU A 105 2.09 1.72 -19.87
CA GLU A 105 2.26 1.17 -18.52
C GLU A 105 2.24 2.26 -17.45
N LEU A 106 2.94 3.37 -17.68
CA LEU A 106 2.99 4.50 -16.75
C LEU A 106 1.62 5.15 -16.57
N SER A 107 0.88 5.34 -17.66
CA SER A 107 -0.49 5.88 -17.62
C SER A 107 -1.41 4.96 -16.82
N PHE A 108 -1.37 3.65 -17.09
CA PHE A 108 -2.15 2.68 -16.34
C PHE A 108 -1.79 2.68 -14.86
N LEU A 109 -0.48 2.69 -14.53
CA LEU A 109 -0.01 2.71 -13.14
C LEU A 109 -0.45 3.99 -12.41
N ALA A 110 -0.47 5.13 -13.10
CA ALA A 110 -0.95 6.39 -12.54
C ALA A 110 -2.45 6.33 -12.22
N GLU A 111 -3.28 5.87 -13.16
CA GLU A 111 -4.73 5.70 -12.96
C GLU A 111 -5.03 4.68 -11.85
N PHE A 112 -4.32 3.55 -11.84
CA PHE A 112 -4.48 2.53 -10.80
C PHE A 112 -4.09 3.07 -9.42
N ARG A 113 -2.98 3.81 -9.33
CA ARG A 113 -2.55 4.46 -8.08
C ARG A 113 -3.61 5.43 -7.58
N GLU A 114 -4.21 6.21 -8.47
CA GLU A 114 -5.28 7.16 -8.13
C GLU A 114 -6.50 6.43 -7.56
N LYS A 115 -7.02 5.41 -8.27
CA LYS A 115 -8.14 4.58 -7.79
C LYS A 115 -7.88 3.95 -6.43
N VAL A 116 -6.68 3.39 -6.22
CA VAL A 116 -6.29 2.77 -4.95
C VAL A 116 -6.18 3.82 -3.84
N SER A 117 -5.56 4.96 -4.13
CA SER A 117 -5.39 6.05 -3.17
C SER A 117 -6.75 6.61 -2.77
N ASP A 118 -7.62 6.88 -3.72
CA ASP A 118 -8.99 7.36 -3.47
C ASP A 118 -9.80 6.35 -2.67
N TYR A 119 -9.71 5.06 -3.00
CA TYR A 119 -10.37 4.01 -2.23
C TYR A 119 -9.88 3.97 -0.78
N ILE A 120 -8.55 4.00 -0.57
CA ILE A 120 -7.93 4.01 0.75
C ILE A 120 -8.34 5.27 1.51
N ILE A 121 -8.24 6.45 0.90
CA ILE A 121 -8.61 7.73 1.50
C ILE A 121 -10.08 7.73 1.91
N ASN A 122 -10.99 7.29 1.04
CA ASN A 122 -12.41 7.18 1.35
C ASN A 122 -12.67 6.22 2.51
N LYS A 123 -11.98 5.08 2.56
CA LYS A 123 -12.06 4.12 3.69
C LYS A 123 -11.38 4.62 4.97
N VAL A 124 -10.44 5.56 4.89
CA VAL A 124 -9.75 6.16 6.05
C VAL A 124 -10.51 7.36 6.62
N ILE A 125 -11.24 8.09 5.78
CA ILE A 125 -12.04 9.25 6.19
C ILE A 125 -13.43 8.85 6.73
N SER A 126 -14.08 7.79 6.21
CA SER A 126 -15.46 7.38 6.59
C SER A 126 -15.62 6.75 7.98
#